data_AF-A0A0G0JC61-F1
#
_entry.id   AF-A0A0G0JC61-F1
#
_cell.length_a   1.000
_cell.length_b   1.000
_cell.length_c   1.000
_cell.angle_alpha   90.00
_cell.angle_beta   90.00
_cell.angle_gamma   90.00
#
_symmetry.space_group_name_H-M   'P 1'
#
loop_
_entity.id
_entity.type
_entity.pdbx_description
1 polymer ?
#
loop_
_entity_poly.entity_id
_entity_poly.type
_entity_poly.pdbx_seq_one_letter_code
_entity_poly.pdbx_strand_id
1 'polypeptide(L)'
;MPIEFETQILDINPEEIIDKLRVLGAEEKDEVFQKRWIFDIACLNSEQLGLGEWIRVRQAGDKVDMTYKCKKDVSMTGTEEIELAIDDFDKAAALLSKLSCFTGQYYQENKRKQF
;
A
#
# COMPACT_ATOMS: atom_id res chain seq x y z
N MET A 1 -11.39 13.62 6.64
CA MET A 1 -10.59 12.40 6.44
C MET A 1 -9.55 12.33 7.54
N PRO A 2 -9.29 11.17 8.16
CA PRO A 2 -8.16 11.02 9.08
C PRO A 2 -6.85 11.22 8.30
N ILE A 3 -5.92 12.01 8.85
CA ILE A 3 -4.59 12.21 8.29
C ILE A 3 -3.68 11.15 8.89
N GLU A 4 -3.11 10.28 8.07
CA GLU A 4 -2.10 9.31 8.48
C GLU A 4 -0.71 9.94 8.41
N PHE A 5 0.13 9.68 9.42
CA PHE A 5 1.53 10.11 9.45
C PHE A 5 2.44 8.89 9.38
N GLU A 6 3.09 8.68 8.24
CA GLU A 6 3.99 7.56 7.99
C GLU A 6 5.34 8.07 7.45
N THR A 7 6.42 7.33 7.75
CA THR A 7 7.74 7.53 7.15
C THR A 7 8.40 6.18 6.88
N GLN A 8 9.38 6.16 5.97
CA GLN A 8 10.12 4.95 5.60
C GLN A 8 11.60 5.13 5.89
N ILE A 9 12.18 4.16 6.61
CA ILE A 9 13.61 4.05 6.85
C ILE A 9 14.11 2.85 6.03
N LEU A 10 15.08 3.10 5.15
CA LEU A 10 15.69 2.09 4.30
C LEU A 10 16.92 1.47 4.96
N ASP A 11 17.39 0.35 4.40
CA ASP A 11 18.66 -0.32 4.78
C ASP A 11 18.78 -0.68 6.27
N ILE A 12 17.66 -1.06 6.88
CA ILE A 12 17.63 -1.55 8.26
C ILE A 12 18.10 -3.00 8.36
N ASN A 13 18.69 -3.38 9.50
CA ASN A 13 18.85 -4.78 9.88
C ASN A 13 17.56 -5.25 10.60
N PRO A 14 16.73 -6.13 9.99
CA PRO A 14 15.45 -6.52 10.58
C PRO A 14 15.59 -7.18 11.96
N GLU A 15 16.61 -8.01 12.17
CA GLU A 15 16.81 -8.73 13.43
C GLU A 15 17.09 -7.76 14.58
N GLU A 16 17.97 -6.78 14.36
CA GLU A 16 18.28 -5.75 15.36
C GLU A 16 17.08 -4.87 15.70
N ILE A 17 16.25 -4.53 14.71
CA ILE A 17 15.05 -3.71 14.93
C ILE A 17 14.00 -4.49 15.71
N ILE A 18 13.80 -5.77 15.38
CA ILE A 18 12.88 -6.66 16.11
C ILE A 18 13.27 -6.75 17.58
N ASP A 19 14.55 -6.97 17.89
CA ASP A 19 15.02 -7.09 19.27
C ASP A 19 14.84 -5.78 20.04
N LYS A 20 15.13 -4.62 19.41
CA LYS A 20 14.90 -3.30 20.01
C LYS A 20 13.41 -3.08 20.30
N LEU A 21 12.52 -3.41 19.37
CA LEU A 21 11.07 -3.25 19.56
C LEU A 21 10.52 -4.11 20.70
N ARG A 22 11.02 -5.35 20.84
CA ARG A 22 10.66 -6.23 21.96
C ARG A 22 11.10 -5.66 23.30
N VAL A 23 12.32 -5.13 23.39
CA VAL A 23 12.83 -4.49 24.62
C VAL A 23 12.01 -3.24 24.99
N LEU A 24 11.54 -2.49 23.98
CA LEU A 24 10.67 -1.32 24.17
C LEU A 24 9.22 -1.70 24.52
N GLY A 25 8.85 -2.97 24.49
CA GLY A 25 7.51 -3.46 24.81
C GLY A 25 6.47 -3.26 23.69
N ALA A 26 6.91 -3.19 22.43
CA ALA A 26 6.00 -3.17 21.28
C ALA A 26 5.23 -4.49 21.15
N GLU A 27 4.00 -4.44 20.61
CA GLU A 27 3.11 -5.59 20.53
C GLU A 27 3.34 -6.35 19.22
N GLU A 28 4.10 -7.45 19.27
CA GLU A 28 4.36 -8.29 18.10
C GLU A 28 3.06 -8.93 17.57
N LYS A 29 2.75 -8.68 16.30
CA LYS A 29 1.65 -9.31 15.58
C LYS A 29 2.17 -10.39 14.65
N ASP A 30 1.28 -11.29 14.26
CA ASP A 30 1.60 -12.37 13.33
C ASP A 30 2.14 -11.83 11.99
N GLU A 31 3.09 -12.56 11.41
CA GLU A 31 3.56 -12.28 10.05
C GLU A 31 2.44 -12.57 9.06
N VAL A 32 2.10 -11.58 8.24
CA VAL A 32 1.04 -11.70 7.24
C VAL A 32 1.64 -11.67 5.83
N PHE A 33 1.27 -12.66 5.03
CA PHE A 33 1.53 -12.63 3.59
C PHE A 33 0.54 -11.70 2.90
N GLN A 34 1.07 -10.80 2.07
CA GLN A 34 0.31 -9.80 1.36
C GLN A 34 0.50 -9.96 -0.14
N LYS A 35 -0.60 -9.93 -0.88
CA LYS A 35 -0.60 -9.77 -2.35
C LYS A 35 -1.35 -8.49 -2.71
N ARG A 36 -0.88 -7.82 -3.76
CA ARG A 36 -1.51 -6.59 -4.23
C ARG A 36 -1.44 -6.43 -5.74
N TRP A 37 -2.55 -5.94 -6.30
CA TRP A 37 -2.58 -5.33 -7.62
C TRP A 37 -2.50 -3.80 -7.47
N ILE A 38 -1.73 -3.17 -8.34
CA ILE A 38 -1.64 -1.71 -8.46
C ILE A 38 -2.05 -1.34 -9.88
N PHE A 39 -2.98 -0.40 -10.00
CA PHE A 39 -3.53 0.13 -11.25
C PHE A 39 -3.25 1.63 -11.31
N ASP A 40 -2.26 2.03 -12.12
CA ASP A 40 -1.89 3.44 -12.28
C ASP A 40 -2.94 4.16 -13.13
N ILE A 41 -3.38 5.33 -12.68
CA ILE A 41 -4.32 6.19 -13.39
C ILE A 41 -3.52 7.23 -14.16
N ALA A 42 -3.93 7.51 -15.41
CA ALA A 42 -3.41 8.65 -16.17
C ALA A 42 -3.85 9.97 -15.53
N CYS A 43 -3.14 10.48 -14.53
CA CYS A 43 -3.38 11.83 -14.03
C CYS A 43 -2.12 12.51 -13.50
N LEU A 44 -1.95 13.75 -13.99
CA LEU A 44 -0.97 14.79 -13.65
C LEU A 44 0.49 14.50 -14.01
N ASN A 45 0.93 15.16 -15.07
CA ASN A 45 2.31 15.55 -15.40
C ASN A 45 3.31 15.28 -14.26
N SER A 46 3.90 14.09 -14.19
CA SER A 46 5.00 13.85 -13.26
C SER A 46 6.15 13.17 -13.99
N GLU A 47 7.01 13.99 -14.58
CA GLU A 47 8.39 13.58 -14.87
C GLU A 47 9.14 13.19 -13.57
N GLN A 48 8.58 13.51 -12.40
CA GLN A 48 9.08 13.09 -11.09
C GLN A 48 8.60 11.68 -10.70
N LEU A 49 9.57 10.82 -10.41
CA LEU A 49 9.33 9.50 -9.82
C LEU A 49 8.56 9.61 -8.49
N GLY A 50 7.47 8.85 -8.37
CA GLY A 50 6.78 8.66 -7.09
C GLY A 50 5.66 9.66 -6.78
N LEU A 51 5.27 10.49 -7.74
CA LEU A 51 3.98 11.21 -7.74
C LEU A 51 3.00 10.49 -8.67
N GLY A 52 1.71 10.69 -8.43
CA GLY A 52 0.67 10.15 -9.30
C GLY A 52 -0.55 9.62 -8.55
N GLU A 53 -1.46 9.05 -9.33
CA GLU A 53 -2.72 8.48 -8.87
C GLU A 53 -2.79 7.01 -9.21
N TRP A 54 -3.23 6.18 -8.26
CA TRP A 54 -3.40 4.75 -8.50
C TRP A 54 -4.49 4.16 -7.62
N ILE A 55 -5.03 3.03 -8.05
CA ILE A 55 -5.87 2.16 -7.24
C ILE A 55 -5.06 0.93 -6.87
N ARG A 56 -5.10 0.55 -5.60
CA ARG A 56 -4.50 -0.67 -5.08
C ARG A 56 -5.58 -1.60 -4.58
N VAL A 57 -5.58 -2.83 -5.05
CA VAL A 57 -6.34 -3.94 -4.44
C VAL A 57 -5.34 -4.77 -3.64
N ARG A 58 -5.56 -4.97 -2.35
CA ARG A 58 -4.66 -5.72 -1.47
C ARG A 58 -5.43 -6.81 -0.74
N GLN A 59 -4.84 -8.00 -0.67
CA GLN A 59 -5.25 -9.04 0.27
C GLN A 59 -4.12 -9.31 1.25
N ALA A 60 -4.45 -9.29 2.54
CA ALA A 60 -3.55 -9.59 3.64
C ALA A 60 -4.23 -10.64 4.54
N GLY A 61 -3.83 -11.91 4.40
CA GLY A 61 -4.60 -13.01 4.97
C GLY A 61 -6.04 -13.03 4.41
N ASP A 62 -7.02 -12.98 5.31
CA ASP A 62 -8.45 -13.00 4.96
C ASP A 62 -9.02 -11.60 4.68
N LYS A 63 -8.29 -10.52 4.99
CA LYS A 63 -8.74 -9.15 4.76
C LYS A 63 -8.42 -8.72 3.34
N VAL A 64 -9.40 -8.19 2.64
CA VAL A 64 -9.24 -7.59 1.32
C VAL A 64 -9.68 -6.12 1.35
N ASP A 65 -8.78 -5.24 0.93
CA ASP A 65 -9.01 -3.81 0.88
C ASP A 65 -8.75 -3.27 -0.53
N MET A 66 -9.54 -2.28 -0.94
CA MET A 66 -9.31 -1.48 -2.12
C MET A 66 -9.06 -0.03 -1.72
N THR A 67 -7.98 0.54 -2.24
CA THR A 67 -7.50 1.85 -1.85
C THR A 67 -7.27 2.71 -3.09
N TYR A 68 -7.90 3.87 -3.17
CA TYR A 68 -7.43 4.94 -4.06
C TYR A 68 -6.35 5.75 -3.34
N LYS A 69 -5.25 6.04 -4.04
CA LYS A 69 -4.19 6.92 -3.56
C LYS A 69 -3.83 7.97 -4.61
N CYS A 70 -3.66 9.20 -4.16
CA CYS A 70 -3.15 10.32 -4.95
C CYS A 70 -2.02 11.00 -4.19
N LYS A 71 -0.79 10.88 -4.68
CA LYS A 71 0.38 11.52 -4.08
C LYS A 71 0.74 12.77 -4.87
N LYS A 72 0.44 13.93 -4.28
CA LYS A 72 0.63 15.26 -4.87
C LYS A 72 2.03 15.81 -4.61
N ASP A 73 2.66 15.42 -3.51
CA ASP A 73 4.02 15.80 -3.14
C ASP A 73 4.70 14.74 -2.24
N VAL A 74 5.97 14.97 -1.89
CA VAL A 74 6.79 14.07 -1.05
C VAL A 74 6.66 14.32 0.46
N SER A 75 5.80 15.25 0.90
CA SER A 75 5.58 15.52 2.32
C SER A 75 4.76 14.41 2.99
N MET A 76 4.81 14.36 4.33
CA MET A 76 4.03 13.40 5.13
C MET A 76 2.51 13.57 4.96
N THR A 77 2.04 14.72 4.48
CA THR A 77 0.62 15.03 4.26
C THR A 77 0.23 15.07 2.78
N GLY A 78 1.17 14.80 1.87
CA GLY A 78 1.00 14.94 0.43
C GLY A 78 0.19 13.84 -0.24
N THR A 79 -0.30 12.86 0.52
CA THR A 79 -1.03 11.70 0.01
C THR A 79 -2.50 11.76 0.43
N GLU A 80 -3.38 11.84 -0.56
CA GLU A 80 -4.81 11.64 -0.40
C GLU A 80 -5.14 10.16 -0.55
N GLU A 81 -5.91 9.61 0.38
CA GLU A 81 -6.22 8.18 0.44
C GLU A 81 -7.68 7.95 0.77
N ILE A 82 -8.31 7.07 0.00
CA ILE A 82 -9.66 6.56 0.25
C ILE A 82 -9.57 5.05 0.25
N GLU A 83 -9.74 4.44 1.43
CA GLU A 83 -9.69 2.98 1.61
C GLU A 83 -11.07 2.44 1.97
N LEU A 84 -11.41 1.28 1.41
CA LEU A 84 -12.61 0.52 1.74
C LEU A 84 -12.34 -0.98 1.74
N ALA A 85 -13.05 -1.70 2.60
CA ALA A 85 -13.04 -3.16 2.63
C ALA A 85 -13.89 -3.71 1.48
N ILE A 86 -13.37 -4.72 0.78
CA ILE A 86 -14.08 -5.45 -0.27
C ILE A 86 -14.14 -6.95 0.07
N ASP A 87 -14.96 -7.69 -0.65
CA ASP A 87 -15.23 -9.10 -0.41
C ASP A 87 -14.27 -10.04 -1.18
N ASP A 88 -13.80 -9.64 -2.35
CA ASP A 88 -13.09 -10.55 -3.26
C ASP A 88 -11.95 -9.85 -4.04
N PHE A 89 -10.73 -10.30 -3.77
CA PHE A 89 -9.50 -9.77 -4.37
C PHE A 89 -9.46 -9.96 -5.90
N ASP A 90 -9.79 -11.16 -6.37
CA ASP A 90 -9.65 -11.53 -7.77
C ASP A 90 -10.76 -10.90 -8.63
N LYS A 91 -12.00 -10.82 -8.11
CA LYS A 91 -13.10 -10.12 -8.79
C LYS A 91 -12.84 -8.63 -8.92
N ALA A 92 -12.35 -7.98 -7.86
CA ALA A 92 -12.04 -6.55 -7.90
C ALA A 92 -10.92 -6.26 -8.90
N ALA A 93 -9.84 -7.06 -8.88
CA ALA A 93 -8.77 -6.92 -9.86
C ALA A 93 -9.27 -7.15 -11.29
N ALA A 94 -10.09 -8.18 -11.52
CA ALA A 94 -10.66 -8.47 -12.83
C ALA A 94 -11.57 -7.34 -13.34
N LEU A 95 -12.35 -6.71 -12.46
CA LEU A 95 -13.19 -5.56 -12.79
C LEU A 95 -12.33 -4.37 -13.23
N LEU A 96 -11.32 -4.01 -12.44
CA LEU A 96 -10.43 -2.88 -12.74
C LEU A 96 -9.67 -3.11 -14.04
N SER A 97 -9.20 -4.33 -14.32
CA SER A 97 -8.56 -4.69 -15.59
C SER A 97 -9.45 -4.52 -16.83
N LYS A 98 -10.77 -4.32 -16.69
CA LYS A 98 -11.66 -4.00 -17.83
C LYS A 98 -11.76 -2.51 -18.13
N LEU A 99 -11.28 -1.64 -17.24
CA LEU A 99 -11.33 -0.19 -17.43
C LEU A 99 -10.15 0.29 -18.27
N SER A 100 -10.40 1.17 -19.24
CA SER A 100 -9.38 1.68 -20.16
C SER A 100 -8.64 2.92 -19.65
N CYS A 101 -8.95 3.41 -18.45
CA CYS A 101 -8.34 4.60 -17.87
C CYS A 101 -6.99 4.34 -17.18
N PHE A 102 -6.62 3.07 -17.00
CA PHE A 102 -5.36 2.71 -16.37
C PHE A 102 -4.20 2.65 -17.37
N THR A 103 -3.04 3.16 -16.96
CA THR A 103 -1.81 3.20 -17.78
C THR A 103 -0.86 2.06 -17.44
N GLY A 104 -0.97 1.49 -16.25
CA GLY A 104 -0.12 0.42 -15.76
C GLY A 104 -0.87 -0.51 -14.83
N GLN A 105 -0.53 -1.79 -14.90
CA GLN A 105 -1.05 -2.82 -13.99
C GLN A 105 0.11 -3.69 -13.50
N TYR A 106 0.29 -3.77 -12.18
CA TYR A 106 1.41 -4.50 -11.57
C TYR A 106 0.92 -5.39 -10.43
N TYR A 107 1.51 -6.59 -10.35
CA TYR A 107 1.30 -7.50 -9.25
C TYR A 107 2.54 -7.53 -8.35
N GLN A 108 2.33 -7.53 -7.04
CA GLN A 108 3.40 -7.60 -6.06
C GLN A 108 3.00 -8.45 -4.86
N GLU A 109 3.99 -9.09 -4.26
CA GLU A 109 3.86 -9.92 -3.06
C GLU A 109 4.93 -9.56 -2.05
N ASN A 110 4.57 -9.57 -0.77
CA ASN A 110 5.51 -9.34 0.31
C ASN A 110 5.03 -10.02 1.61
N LYS A 111 5.98 -10.38 2.46
CA LYS A 111 5.73 -10.73 3.85
C LYS A 111 5.80 -9.46 4.69
N ARG A 112 4.86 -9.28 5.61
CA ARG A 112 4.85 -8.13 6.53
C ARG A 112 4.83 -8.63 7.96
N LYS A 113 5.87 -8.25 8.70
CA LYS A 113 5.92 -8.34 10.16
C LYS A 113 5.45 -7.02 10.76
N GLN A 114 4.64 -7.08 11.81
CA GLN A 114 4.10 -5.91 12.49
C GLN A 114 4.39 -5.99 13.99
N PHE A 115 4.62 -4.83 14.60
CA PHE A 115 4.84 -4.61 16.02
C PHE A 115 3.99 -3.41 16.47
#